data_AF-A8TK49-F1
#
_entry.id   AF-A8TK49-F1
#
_cell.length_a   1.000
_cell.length_b   1.000
_cell.length_c   1.000
_cell.angle_alpha   90.00
_cell.angle_beta   90.00
_cell.angle_gamma   90.00
#
_symmetry.space_group_name_H-M   'P 1'
#
loop_
_entity.id
_entity.type
_entity.pdbx_description
1 polymer ?
#
loop_
_entity_poly.entity_id
_entity_poly.type
_entity_poly.pdbx_seq_one_letter_code
_entity_poly.pdbx_strand_id
1 'polypeptide(L)'
;MRGALGDLSPSAAAVLLTLRYHGGSTASALSAIAGIAQPTAVRVIDGLVRRGLVERVGRVGKTAPLRLTLAGEMEADSVQASRLAALQGVLDGLAAEEQATLERLVDAMLTAATSSRPLARTTCRLCDHARCDGPACPIGTRATEIERGKAAC
;
A
#
# COMPACT_ATOMS: atom_id res chain seq x y z
N MET A 1 -14.90 5.25 -8.60
CA MET A 1 -13.54 4.84 -8.19
C MET A 1 -12.52 4.70 -9.33
N ARG A 2 -12.89 4.46 -10.60
CA ARG A 2 -11.92 4.35 -11.72
C ARG A 2 -11.01 5.59 -11.89
N GLY A 3 -11.43 6.78 -11.49
CA GLY A 3 -10.58 7.98 -11.54
C GLY A 3 -9.49 8.06 -10.47
N ALA A 4 -9.63 7.38 -9.33
CA ALA A 4 -8.71 7.52 -8.20
C ALA A 4 -7.37 6.79 -8.39
N LEU A 5 -7.32 5.81 -9.29
CA LEU A 5 -6.10 5.02 -9.58
C LEU A 5 -5.61 5.20 -11.03
N GLY A 6 -6.17 6.18 -11.76
CA GLY A 6 -5.93 6.33 -13.20
C GLY A 6 -6.24 5.06 -13.98
N ASP A 7 -5.37 4.72 -14.93
CA ASP A 7 -5.52 3.53 -15.80
C ASP A 7 -5.00 2.23 -15.16
N LEU A 8 -4.64 2.26 -13.88
CA LEU A 8 -4.12 1.08 -13.17
C LEU A 8 -5.25 0.24 -12.57
N SER A 9 -5.06 -1.07 -12.61
CA SER A 9 -5.87 -1.97 -11.78
C SER A 9 -5.52 -1.78 -10.30
N PRO A 10 -6.42 -2.13 -9.36
CA PRO A 10 -6.12 -2.04 -7.92
C PRO A 10 -4.87 -2.81 -7.51
N SER A 11 -4.61 -3.97 -8.13
CA SER A 11 -3.41 -4.76 -7.86
C SER A 11 -2.14 -4.12 -8.42
N ALA A 12 -2.22 -3.48 -9.60
CA ALA A 12 -1.09 -2.76 -10.18
C ALA A 12 -0.72 -1.52 -9.35
N ALA A 13 -1.73 -0.76 -8.90
CA ALA A 13 -1.53 0.35 -7.97
C ALA A 13 -0.91 -0.12 -6.65
N ALA A 14 -1.40 -1.22 -6.07
CA ALA A 14 -0.84 -1.80 -4.85
C ALA A 14 0.64 -2.19 -5.02
N VAL A 15 1.03 -2.78 -6.16
CA VAL A 15 2.43 -3.10 -6.46
C VAL A 15 3.29 -1.83 -6.53
N LEU A 16 2.86 -0.82 -7.29
CA LEU A 16 3.60 0.43 -7.45
C LEU A 16 3.80 1.15 -6.11
N LEU A 17 2.73 1.34 -5.34
CA LEU A 17 2.78 2.02 -4.05
C LEU A 17 3.62 1.22 -3.04
N THR A 18 3.53 -0.11 -3.04
CA THR A 18 4.39 -0.95 -2.19
C THR A 18 5.87 -0.73 -2.51
N LEU A 19 6.25 -0.71 -3.80
CA LEU A 19 7.64 -0.46 -4.20
C LEU A 19 8.07 0.98 -3.89
N ARG A 20 7.15 1.96 -3.99
CA ARG A 20 7.42 3.38 -3.67
C ARG A 20 7.82 3.56 -2.21
N TYR A 21 7.09 2.93 -1.29
CA TYR A 21 7.26 3.15 0.15
C TYR A 21 8.17 2.15 0.85
N HIS A 22 8.31 0.92 0.33
CA HIS A 22 9.14 -0.12 0.94
C HIS A 22 10.40 -0.44 0.13
N GLY A 23 10.59 0.21 -1.02
CA GLY A 23 11.71 -0.03 -1.90
C GLY A 23 11.65 -1.38 -2.61
N GLY A 24 12.81 -1.87 -3.02
CA GLY A 24 12.91 -3.05 -3.87
C GLY A 24 12.34 -4.32 -3.20
N SER A 25 11.52 -5.07 -3.92
CA SER A 25 10.77 -6.21 -3.36
C SER A 25 10.76 -7.43 -4.28
N THR A 26 10.38 -8.60 -3.76
CA THR A 26 10.24 -9.83 -4.55
C THR A 26 8.81 -9.98 -5.07
N ALA A 27 8.62 -10.73 -6.16
CA ALA A 27 7.29 -11.02 -6.68
C ALA A 27 6.40 -11.74 -5.65
N SER A 28 6.96 -12.60 -4.79
CA SER A 28 6.21 -13.28 -3.73
C SER A 28 5.75 -12.31 -2.64
N ALA A 29 6.62 -11.39 -2.20
CA ALA A 29 6.26 -10.37 -1.22
C ALA A 29 5.17 -9.43 -1.78
N LEU A 30 5.32 -8.99 -3.03
CA LEU A 30 4.32 -8.17 -3.71
C LEU A 30 2.98 -8.89 -3.86
N SER A 31 3.00 -10.19 -4.19
CA SER A 31 1.78 -11.02 -4.28
C SER A 31 1.02 -11.05 -2.96
N ALA A 32 1.75 -11.28 -1.84
CA ALA A 32 1.15 -11.32 -0.51
C ALA A 32 0.57 -9.96 -0.09
N ILE A 33 1.32 -8.87 -0.30
CA ILE A 33 0.87 -7.51 0.04
C ILE A 33 -0.31 -7.10 -0.83
N ALA A 34 -0.27 -7.36 -2.13
CA ALA A 34 -1.38 -7.05 -3.04
C ALA A 34 -2.63 -7.92 -2.78
N GLY A 35 -2.52 -9.01 -2.01
CA GLY A 35 -3.62 -9.90 -1.68
C GLY A 35 -4.09 -10.72 -2.89
N ILE A 36 -3.18 -11.08 -3.79
CA ILE A 36 -3.49 -11.83 -5.02
C ILE A 36 -2.62 -13.08 -5.14
N ALA A 37 -3.11 -14.06 -5.90
CA ALA A 37 -2.36 -15.27 -6.19
C ALA A 37 -1.10 -14.98 -7.03
N GLN A 38 -0.04 -15.76 -6.80
CA GLN A 38 1.27 -15.58 -7.42
C GLN A 38 1.23 -15.53 -8.96
N PRO A 39 0.48 -16.38 -9.69
CA PRO A 39 0.37 -16.27 -11.15
C PRO A 39 -0.26 -14.94 -11.62
N THR A 40 -1.17 -14.37 -10.83
CA THR A 40 -1.76 -13.06 -11.11
C THR A 40 -0.77 -11.94 -10.82
N ALA A 41 -0.02 -12.03 -9.72
CA ALA A 41 1.02 -11.05 -9.41
C ALA A 41 2.09 -10.99 -10.50
N VAL A 42 2.54 -12.13 -11.02
CA VAL A 42 3.50 -12.19 -12.13
C VAL A 42 2.97 -11.45 -13.36
N ARG A 43 1.72 -11.72 -13.78
CA ARG A 43 1.10 -11.02 -14.93
C ARG A 43 0.98 -9.51 -14.72
N VAL A 44 0.62 -9.08 -13.51
CA VAL A 44 0.54 -7.65 -13.14
C VAL A 44 1.92 -7.00 -13.25
N ILE A 45 2.93 -7.64 -12.65
CA ILE A 45 4.32 -7.16 -12.66
C ILE A 45 4.84 -7.08 -14.10
N ASP A 46 4.63 -8.12 -14.92
CA ASP A 46 5.05 -8.10 -16.32
C ASP A 46 4.36 -7.00 -17.13
N GLY A 47 3.09 -6.70 -16.81
CA GLY A 47 2.38 -5.54 -17.38
C GLY A 47 3.02 -4.21 -17.01
N LEU A 48 3.42 -4.03 -15.74
CA LEU A 48 4.11 -2.83 -15.27
C LEU A 48 5.52 -2.70 -15.87
N VAL A 49 6.22 -3.82 -16.06
CA VAL A 49 7.53 -3.86 -16.74
C VAL A 49 7.39 -3.47 -18.21
N ARG A 50 6.41 -4.01 -18.92
CA ARG A 50 6.14 -3.62 -20.33
C ARG A 50 5.79 -2.15 -20.47
N ARG A 51 5.14 -1.55 -19.47
CA ARG A 51 4.85 -0.11 -19.40
C ARG A 51 6.05 0.74 -18.99
N GLY A 52 7.19 0.12 -18.66
CA GLY A 52 8.39 0.84 -18.21
C GLY A 52 8.28 1.45 -16.82
N LEU A 53 7.33 1.00 -15.99
CA LEU A 53 7.12 1.53 -14.62
C LEU A 53 7.88 0.73 -13.56
N VAL A 54 8.14 -0.54 -13.83
CA VAL A 54 8.87 -1.44 -12.93
C VAL A 54 10.03 -2.05 -13.71
N GLU A 55 11.17 -2.23 -13.06
CA GLU A 55 12.31 -2.94 -13.61
C GLU A 55 12.74 -4.11 -12.74
N ARG A 56 13.31 -5.14 -13.40
CA ARG A 56 13.91 -6.29 -12.75
C ARG A 56 15.39 -6.01 -12.57
N VAL A 57 15.83 -5.86 -11.34
CA VAL A 57 17.25 -5.63 -11.03
C VAL A 57 17.99 -6.96 -11.06
N GLY A 58 19.29 -6.90 -11.39
CA GLY A 58 20.20 -8.05 -11.32
C GLY A 58 20.10 -8.80 -9.98
N ARG A 59 20.37 -10.11 -10.01
CA ARG A 59 20.20 -10.97 -8.84
C ARG A 59 21.06 -10.48 -7.67
N VAL A 60 20.45 -10.33 -6.51
CA VAL A 60 21.14 -10.12 -5.24
C VAL A 60 21.00 -11.41 -4.44
N GLY A 61 22.07 -12.22 -4.42
CA GLY A 61 22.00 -13.58 -3.88
C GLY A 61 21.01 -14.46 -4.66
N LYS A 62 19.99 -14.99 -3.97
CA LYS A 62 18.96 -15.87 -4.56
C LYS A 62 17.73 -15.13 -5.10
N THR A 63 17.65 -13.81 -4.94
CA THR A 63 16.45 -13.04 -5.31
C THR A 63 16.75 -12.07 -6.45
N ALA A 64 15.76 -11.86 -7.33
CA ALA A 64 15.78 -10.81 -8.34
C ALA A 64 14.81 -9.71 -7.86
N PRO A 65 15.31 -8.63 -7.22
CA PRO A 65 14.44 -7.59 -6.71
C PRO A 65 13.83 -6.78 -7.85
N LEU A 66 12.57 -6.40 -7.66
CA LEU A 66 11.84 -5.47 -8.51
C LEU A 66 11.98 -4.06 -7.93
N ARG A 67 12.14 -3.05 -8.77
CA ARG A 67 12.18 -1.64 -8.37
C ARG A 67 11.32 -0.79 -9.30
N LEU A 68 10.93 0.40 -8.83
CA LEU A 68 10.35 1.41 -9.70
C LEU A 68 11.43 1.99 -10.61
N THR A 69 11.05 2.29 -11.84
CA THR A 69 11.79 3.24 -12.67
C THR A 69 11.42 4.67 -12.24
N LEU A 70 12.11 5.68 -12.77
CA LEU A 70 11.71 7.09 -12.56
C LEU A 70 10.24 7.34 -12.99
N ALA A 71 9.83 6.78 -14.12
CA ALA A 71 8.43 6.87 -14.57
C ALA A 71 7.48 6.15 -13.61
N GLY A 72 7.90 5.02 -13.04
CA GLY A 72 7.15 4.30 -12.01
C GLY A 72 6.97 5.09 -10.71
N GLU A 73 7.99 5.83 -10.29
CA GLU A 73 7.90 6.72 -9.13
C GLU A 73 6.89 7.85 -9.38
N MET A 74 6.97 8.51 -10.54
CA MET A 74 6.03 9.57 -10.92
C MET A 74 4.59 9.05 -11.00
N GLU A 75 4.38 7.87 -11.59
CA GLU A 75 3.06 7.23 -11.65
C GLU A 75 2.54 6.88 -10.23
N ALA A 76 3.39 6.35 -9.35
CA ALA A 76 3.01 6.02 -7.98
C ALA A 76 2.57 7.27 -7.20
N ASP A 77 3.33 8.36 -7.31
CA ASP A 77 3.01 9.63 -6.67
C ASP A 77 1.71 10.23 -7.23
N SER A 78 1.49 10.15 -8.55
CA SER A 78 0.26 10.58 -9.22
C SER A 78 -0.98 9.80 -8.76
N VAL A 79 -0.86 8.47 -8.67
CA VAL A 79 -1.92 7.59 -8.15
C VAL A 79 -2.23 7.94 -6.70
N GLN A 80 -1.21 8.17 -5.88
CA GLN A 80 -1.43 8.51 -4.48
C GLN A 80 -2.13 9.87 -4.34
N ALA A 81 -1.69 10.88 -5.09
CA ALA A 81 -2.31 12.20 -5.10
C ALA A 81 -3.78 12.12 -5.56
N SER A 82 -4.05 11.38 -6.63
CA SER A 82 -5.41 11.17 -7.15
C SER A 82 -6.32 10.48 -6.13
N ARG A 83 -5.78 9.49 -5.39
CA ARG A 83 -6.50 8.80 -4.33
C ARG A 83 -6.83 9.72 -3.16
N LEU A 84 -5.87 10.53 -2.71
CA LEU A 84 -6.07 11.49 -1.62
C LEU A 84 -7.07 12.58 -2.02
N ALA A 85 -6.98 13.11 -3.25
CA ALA A 85 -7.94 14.10 -3.75
C ALA A 85 -9.37 13.53 -3.84
N ALA A 86 -9.52 12.28 -4.28
CA ALA A 86 -10.82 11.61 -4.31
C ALA A 86 -11.41 11.39 -2.89
N LEU A 87 -10.58 11.12 -1.88
CA LEU A 87 -11.02 11.03 -0.49
C LEU A 87 -11.39 12.41 0.07
N GLN A 88 -10.57 13.43 -0.18
CA GLN A 88 -10.83 14.79 0.25
C GLN A 88 -12.17 15.29 -0.27
N GLY A 89 -12.46 15.10 -1.57
CA GLY A 89 -13.73 15.54 -2.15
C GLY A 89 -14.98 14.86 -1.55
N VAL A 90 -14.85 13.69 -0.92
CA VAL A 90 -15.94 13.06 -0.15
C VAL A 90 -16.02 13.64 1.26
N LEU A 91 -14.86 13.89 1.88
CA LEU A 91 -14.76 14.44 3.25
C LEU A 91 -15.20 15.91 3.32
N ASP A 92 -15.04 16.68 2.25
CA ASP A 92 -15.44 18.09 2.17
C ASP A 92 -16.94 18.32 2.41
N GLY A 93 -17.77 17.27 2.31
CA GLY A 93 -19.19 17.31 2.66
C GLY A 93 -19.48 17.26 4.17
N LEU A 94 -18.46 17.08 5.01
CA LEU A 94 -18.57 16.96 6.46
C LEU A 94 -18.00 18.20 7.16
N ALA A 95 -18.66 18.67 8.21
CA ALA A 95 -18.12 19.69 9.11
C ALA A 95 -16.87 19.18 9.83
N ALA A 96 -16.04 20.09 10.35
CA ALA A 96 -14.77 19.74 11.00
C ALA A 96 -14.97 18.77 12.19
N GLU A 97 -16.03 18.95 12.97
CA GLU A 97 -16.38 18.10 14.10
C GLU A 97 -16.83 16.69 13.67
N GLU A 98 -17.51 16.60 12.52
CA GLU A 98 -17.92 15.33 11.92
C GLU A 98 -16.70 14.58 11.36
N GLN A 99 -15.78 15.27 10.69
CA GLN A 99 -14.53 14.68 10.22
C GLN A 99 -13.69 14.13 11.39
N ALA A 100 -13.55 14.90 12.47
CA ALA A 100 -12.84 14.45 13.67
C ALA A 100 -13.53 13.22 14.32
N THR A 101 -14.86 13.14 14.24
CA THR A 101 -15.61 11.98 14.74
C THR A 101 -15.43 10.76 13.84
N LEU A 102 -15.48 10.94 12.52
CA LEU A 102 -15.22 9.89 11.56
C LEU A 102 -13.81 9.33 11.70
N GLU A 103 -12.80 10.18 11.87
CA GLU A 103 -11.41 9.79 12.12
C GLU A 103 -11.30 8.82 13.30
N ARG A 104 -11.85 9.20 14.47
CA ARG A 104 -11.83 8.33 15.67
C ARG A 104 -12.52 6.98 15.45
N LEU A 105 -13.64 6.96 14.72
CA LEU A 105 -14.38 5.73 14.44
C LEU A 105 -13.61 4.81 13.48
N VAL A 106 -13.03 5.39 12.42
CA VAL A 106 -12.20 4.65 11.46
C VAL A 106 -10.96 4.09 12.16
N ASP A 107 -10.31 4.86 13.04
CA ASP A 107 -9.16 4.38 13.81
C ASP A 107 -9.50 3.17 14.68
N ALA A 108 -10.64 3.21 15.39
CA ALA A 108 -11.11 2.10 16.20
C ALA A 108 -11.39 0.85 15.34
N MET A 109 -12.07 1.03 14.20
CA MET A 109 -12.36 -0.05 13.26
C MET A 109 -11.09 -0.69 12.68
N LEU A 110 -10.13 0.14 12.24
CA LEU A 110 -8.88 -0.32 11.64
C LEU A 110 -7.98 -1.02 12.67
N THR A 111 -7.95 -0.52 13.91
CA THR A 111 -7.25 -1.18 15.02
C THR A 111 -7.85 -2.56 15.28
N ALA A 112 -9.18 -2.67 15.42
CA ALA A 112 -9.87 -3.92 15.69
C ALA A 112 -9.70 -4.95 14.55
N ALA A 113 -9.72 -4.49 13.29
CA ALA A 113 -9.53 -5.35 12.13
C ALA A 113 -8.10 -5.88 11.96
N THR A 114 -7.11 -5.27 12.64
CA THR A 114 -5.71 -5.63 12.49
C THR A 114 -5.34 -6.82 13.39
N SER A 115 -5.21 -8.00 12.78
CA SER A 115 -4.89 -9.25 13.48
C SER A 115 -3.46 -9.77 13.25
N SER A 116 -2.75 -9.23 12.26
CA SER A 116 -1.36 -9.61 11.97
C SER A 116 -0.65 -8.59 11.08
N ARG A 117 0.68 -8.59 11.07
CA ARG A 117 1.49 -7.74 10.18
C ARG A 117 1.24 -8.02 8.69
N PRO A 118 1.13 -9.27 8.20
CA PRO A 118 0.79 -9.52 6.80
C PRO A 118 -0.56 -8.91 6.41
N LEU A 119 -1.60 -9.12 7.23
CA LEU A 119 -2.91 -8.53 6.98
C LEU A 119 -2.86 -6.99 6.99
N ALA A 120 -2.15 -6.40 7.95
CA ALA A 120 -1.92 -4.96 8.02
C ALA A 120 -1.32 -4.40 6.72
N ARG A 121 -0.30 -5.07 6.15
CA ARG A 121 0.30 -4.64 4.87
C ARG A 121 -0.68 -4.74 3.71
N THR A 122 -1.50 -5.79 3.67
CA THR A 122 -2.57 -5.88 2.67
C THR A 122 -3.60 -4.77 2.85
N THR A 123 -4.06 -4.49 4.07
CA THR A 123 -5.02 -3.40 4.34
C THR A 123 -4.45 -2.04 3.89
N CYS A 124 -3.20 -1.74 4.22
CA CYS A 124 -2.54 -0.46 3.91
C CYS A 124 -1.92 -0.35 2.50
N ARG A 125 -2.13 -1.33 1.61
CA ARG A 125 -1.42 -1.42 0.32
C ARG A 125 -1.65 -0.24 -0.66
N LEU A 126 -2.61 0.64 -0.35
CA LEU A 126 -2.92 1.86 -1.11
C LEU A 126 -2.82 3.14 -0.24
N CYS A 127 -2.32 3.03 0.99
CA CYS A 127 -2.17 4.17 1.89
C CYS A 127 -0.97 5.03 1.50
N ASP A 128 -1.00 6.28 1.94
CA ASP A 128 0.17 7.17 1.87
C ASP A 128 1.07 6.85 3.06
N HIS A 129 2.09 6.00 2.87
CA HIS A 129 3.00 5.64 3.97
C HIS A 129 3.99 6.76 4.33
N ALA A 130 3.98 7.89 3.61
CA ALA A 130 4.65 9.11 4.06
C ALA A 130 3.83 9.90 5.11
N ARG A 131 2.54 9.59 5.25
CA ARG A 131 1.63 10.19 6.24
C ARG A 131 1.16 9.20 7.31
N CYS A 132 0.92 7.96 6.91
CA CYS A 132 0.49 6.88 7.81
C CYS A 132 1.70 6.17 8.41
N ASP A 133 2.54 6.89 9.15
CA ASP A 133 3.71 6.34 9.84
C ASP A 133 3.65 6.52 11.36
N GLY A 134 4.54 5.81 12.05
CA GLY A 134 4.72 5.96 13.49
C GLY A 134 3.45 5.73 14.34
N PRO A 135 3.32 6.43 15.48
CA PRO A 135 2.24 6.22 16.43
C PRO A 135 0.87 6.71 15.93
N ALA A 136 0.82 7.55 14.91
CA ALA A 136 -0.42 8.07 14.33
C ALA A 136 -1.16 7.02 13.47
N CYS A 137 -0.49 5.94 13.06
CA CYS A 137 -1.10 4.89 12.25
C CYS A 137 -1.72 3.80 13.15
N PRO A 138 -3.06 3.68 13.25
CA PRO A 138 -3.71 2.67 14.10
C PRO A 138 -3.33 1.24 13.70
N ILE A 139 -3.22 0.98 12.39
CA ILE A 139 -2.85 -0.33 11.85
C ILE A 139 -1.39 -0.66 12.15
N GLY A 140 -0.49 0.31 11.95
CA GLY A 140 0.95 0.15 12.15
C GLY A 140 1.30 -0.10 13.62
N THR A 141 0.69 0.68 14.51
CA THR A 141 0.79 0.53 15.97
C THR A 141 0.29 -0.84 16.40
N ARG A 142 -0.95 -1.21 16.01
CA ARG A 142 -1.53 -2.50 16.40
C ARG A 142 -0.73 -3.71 15.93
N ALA A 143 -0.27 -3.70 14.68
CA ALA A 143 0.55 -4.80 14.17
C ALA A 143 1.91 -4.90 14.89
N THR A 144 2.45 -3.79 15.42
CA THR A 144 3.68 -3.78 16.22
C THR A 144 3.45 -4.37 17.61
N GLU A 145 2.34 -4.04 18.26
CA GLU A 145 1.96 -4.65 19.54
C GLU A 145 1.83 -6.16 19.42
N ILE A 146 1.19 -6.65 18.36
CA ILE A 146 1.00 -8.09 18.12
C ILE A 146 2.34 -8.81 17.97
N GLU A 147 3.29 -8.24 17.22
CA GLU A 147 4.62 -8.81 17.05
C GLU A 147 5.41 -8.83 18.37
N ARG A 148 5.34 -7.74 19.15
CA ARG A 148 5.99 -7.68 20.48
C ARG A 148 5.39 -8.68 21.47
N GLY A 149 4.06 -8.83 21.47
CA GLY A 149 3.37 -9.81 22.31
C GLY A 149 3.75 -11.26 21.97
N LYS A 150 4.00 -11.56 20.69
CA LYS A 150 4.52 -12.87 20.26
C LYS A 150 5.97 -13.10 20.66
N ALA A 151 6.80 -12.06 20.69
CA ALA A 151 8.21 -12.17 21.07
C ALA A 151 8.42 -12.31 22.59
N ALA A 152 7.42 -11.97 23.39
CA ALA A 152 7.43 -12.10 24.84
C ALA A 152 6.87 -13.43 25.38
N CYS A 153 6.38 -14.30 24.48
CA CYS A 153 5.84 -15.63 24.78
C CYS A 153 6.83 -16.71 24.29
#